data_AF-A0A381RDF8-F1
#
_entry.id   AF-A0A381RDF8-F1
#
_cell.length_a   1.000
_cell.length_b   1.000
_cell.length_c   1.000
_cell.angle_alpha   90.00
_cell.angle_beta   90.00
_cell.angle_gamma   90.00
#
_symmetry.space_group_name_H-M   'P 1'
#
loop_
_entity.id
_entity.type
_entity.pdbx_description
1 polymer ?
#
loop_
_entity_poly.entity_id
_entity_poly.type
_entity_poly.pdbx_seq_one_letter_code
_entity_poly.pdbx_strand_id
1 'polypeptide(L)'
;MIEKLPEGHIIKTMIKEHDHILVMLDELTDIAHQLSTKDQKIGATLMQRVNYLTVKIIGAEPHHQREEEVLFPNLEENGITCMTQCMRMEHEVMRKMKHDLKQKTENTDGVWSEKVMDISKLIDSLCSTLRQHIHKENTVLYPMALKVITDQAKWVDMKLQCDRIGYCCFCPEEVLEHQKKFTSERISA
;
A
#
# COMPACT_ATOMS: atom_id res chain seq x y z
N MET A 1 2.56 13.25 -17.30
CA MET A 1 3.99 12.84 -17.31
C MET A 1 4.13 11.37 -16.96
N ILE A 2 3.50 10.91 -15.88
CA ILE A 2 3.59 9.51 -15.41
C ILE A 2 2.89 8.51 -16.35
N GLU A 3 1.74 8.87 -16.94
CA GLU A 3 1.03 8.02 -17.92
C GLU A 3 1.88 7.66 -19.16
N LYS A 4 2.84 8.53 -19.52
CA LYS A 4 3.73 8.35 -20.68
C LYS A 4 4.92 7.44 -20.37
N LEU A 5 5.11 7.03 -19.12
CA LEU A 5 6.18 6.09 -18.77
C LEU A 5 5.93 4.72 -19.42
N PRO A 6 6.99 4.00 -19.81
CA PRO A 6 6.84 2.66 -20.38
C PRO A 6 6.20 1.70 -19.37
N GLU A 7 5.52 0.68 -19.88
CA GLU A 7 5.01 -0.41 -19.05
C GLU A 7 6.15 -1.07 -18.28
N GLY A 8 5.87 -1.46 -17.03
CA GLY A 8 6.87 -2.05 -16.14
C GLY A 8 7.83 -1.05 -15.48
N HIS A 9 7.74 0.25 -15.76
CA HIS A 9 8.45 1.28 -15.00
C HIS A 9 7.99 1.26 -13.53
N ILE A 10 8.93 1.39 -12.57
CA ILE A 10 8.63 1.21 -11.14
C ILE A 10 7.55 2.18 -10.63
N ILE A 11 7.67 3.48 -10.95
CA ILE A 11 6.69 4.50 -10.59
C ILE A 11 5.31 4.21 -11.19
N LYS A 12 5.24 3.80 -12.46
CA LYS A 12 3.97 3.46 -13.11
C LYS A 12 3.32 2.25 -12.44
N THR A 13 4.13 1.30 -11.99
CA THR A 13 3.65 0.11 -11.27
C THR A 13 3.13 0.48 -9.88
N MET A 14 3.85 1.32 -9.13
CA MET A 14 3.42 1.84 -7.83
C MET A 14 2.10 2.61 -7.92
N ILE A 15 1.90 3.45 -8.95
CA ILE A 15 0.61 4.12 -9.17
C ILE A 15 -0.53 3.14 -9.45
N LYS A 16 -0.30 2.12 -10.29
CA LYS A 16 -1.34 1.09 -10.52
C LYS A 16 -1.71 0.37 -9.22
N GLU A 17 -0.74 0.11 -8.35
CA GLU A 17 -0.99 -0.45 -7.02
C GLU A 17 -1.82 0.49 -6.15
N HIS A 18 -1.57 1.79 -6.21
CA HIS A 18 -2.41 2.80 -5.55
C HIS A 18 -3.86 2.73 -6.00
N ASP A 19 -4.14 2.58 -7.30
CA ASP A 19 -5.52 2.48 -7.79
C ASP A 19 -6.27 1.31 -7.14
N HIS A 20 -5.62 0.16 -7.00
CA HIS A 20 -6.20 -1.00 -6.31
C HIS A 20 -6.36 -0.77 -4.79
N ILE A 21 -5.38 -0.13 -4.15
CA ILE A 21 -5.47 0.21 -2.72
C ILE A 21 -6.66 1.15 -2.48
N LEU A 22 -6.82 2.19 -3.30
CA LEU A 22 -7.90 3.16 -3.19
C LEU A 22 -9.29 2.51 -3.30
N VAL A 23 -9.46 1.54 -4.21
CA VAL A 23 -10.72 0.76 -4.31
C VAL A 23 -11.01 -0.01 -3.01
N MET A 24 -10.00 -0.64 -2.39
CA MET A 24 -10.19 -1.31 -1.11
C MET A 24 -10.54 -0.33 0.03
N LEU A 25 -9.98 0.89 -0.01
CA LEU A 25 -10.32 1.94 0.96
C LEU A 25 -11.73 2.49 0.76
N ASP A 26 -12.22 2.57 -0.48
CA ASP A 26 -13.61 2.96 -0.77
C ASP A 26 -14.56 1.94 -0.14
N GLU A 27 -14.31 0.65 -0.37
CA GLU A 27 -15.12 -0.43 0.21
C GLU A 27 -15.07 -0.43 1.75
N LEU A 28 -13.90 -0.21 2.36
CA LEU A 28 -13.80 -0.10 3.82
C LEU A 28 -14.63 1.06 4.37
N THR A 29 -14.61 2.21 3.70
CA THR A 29 -15.37 3.40 4.09
C THR A 29 -16.88 3.14 3.98
N ASP A 30 -17.31 2.49 2.91
CA ASP A 30 -18.72 2.10 2.73
C ASP A 30 -19.19 1.10 3.79
N ILE A 31 -18.33 0.15 4.19
CA ILE A 31 -18.64 -0.77 5.28
C ILE A 31 -18.73 -0.02 6.61
N ALA A 32 -17.83 0.92 6.90
CA ALA A 32 -17.86 1.71 8.12
C ALA A 32 -19.16 2.51 8.27
N HIS A 33 -19.72 3.03 7.16
CA HIS A 33 -21.02 3.69 7.13
C HIS A 33 -22.21 2.74 7.36
N GLN A 34 -22.09 1.47 6.96
CA GLN A 34 -23.14 0.46 7.14
C GLN A 34 -23.11 -0.20 8.52
N LEU A 35 -21.96 -0.21 9.19
CA LEU A 35 -21.81 -0.80 10.51
C LEU A 35 -22.75 -0.13 11.52
N SER A 36 -23.58 -0.94 12.16
CA SER A 36 -24.61 -0.50 13.10
C SER A 36 -24.46 -1.19 14.45
N THR A 37 -24.69 -0.43 15.52
CA THR A 37 -24.72 -0.96 16.89
C THR A 37 -25.96 -1.79 17.17
N LYS A 38 -26.98 -1.75 16.30
CA LYS A 38 -28.29 -2.39 16.52
C LYS A 38 -28.47 -3.73 15.79
N ASP A 39 -27.72 -3.99 14.72
CA ASP A 39 -27.83 -5.22 13.92
C ASP A 39 -26.52 -6.02 13.95
N GLN A 40 -26.43 -6.92 14.94
CA GLN A 40 -25.23 -7.72 15.16
C GLN A 40 -25.04 -8.82 14.10
N LYS A 41 -26.10 -9.33 13.47
CA LYS A 41 -26.00 -10.41 12.49
C LYS A 41 -25.42 -9.90 11.17
N ILE A 42 -25.94 -8.79 10.67
CA ILE A 42 -25.36 -8.10 9.50
C ILE A 42 -23.96 -7.60 9.87
N GLY A 43 -23.82 -7.01 11.06
CA GLY A 43 -22.55 -6.52 11.57
C GLY A 43 -21.43 -7.56 11.60
N ALA A 44 -21.71 -8.80 12.00
CA ALA A 44 -20.70 -9.88 12.01
C ALA A 44 -20.18 -10.20 10.59
N THR A 45 -21.07 -10.19 9.59
CA THR A 45 -20.69 -10.42 8.18
C THR A 45 -19.83 -9.26 7.66
N LEU A 46 -20.22 -8.02 7.97
CA LEU A 46 -19.44 -6.83 7.63
C LEU A 46 -18.06 -6.87 8.30
N MET A 47 -17.96 -7.27 9.57
CA MET A 47 -16.68 -7.40 10.30
C MET A 47 -15.74 -8.43 9.66
N GLN A 48 -16.27 -9.55 9.17
CA GLN A 48 -15.47 -10.52 8.40
C GLN A 48 -14.93 -9.89 7.11
N ARG A 49 -15.74 -9.07 6.43
CA ARG A 49 -15.30 -8.35 5.23
C ARG A 49 -14.24 -7.30 5.54
N VAL A 50 -14.39 -6.53 6.62
CA VAL A 50 -13.35 -5.59 7.10
C VAL A 50 -12.05 -6.34 7.37
N ASN A 51 -12.10 -7.47 8.07
CA ASN A 51 -10.90 -8.27 8.34
C ASN A 51 -10.21 -8.73 7.05
N TYR A 52 -10.99 -9.26 6.10
CA TYR A 52 -10.48 -9.68 4.79
C TYR A 52 -9.77 -8.53 4.05
N LEU A 53 -10.41 -7.36 3.95
CA LEU A 53 -9.81 -6.19 3.30
C LEU A 53 -8.56 -5.71 4.03
N THR A 54 -8.58 -5.73 5.36
CA THR A 54 -7.43 -5.35 6.19
C THR A 54 -6.24 -6.27 5.94
N VAL A 55 -6.46 -7.58 5.87
CA VAL A 55 -5.41 -8.57 5.54
C VAL A 55 -4.83 -8.31 4.14
N LYS A 56 -5.67 -7.95 3.15
CA LYS A 56 -5.21 -7.58 1.81
C LYS A 56 -4.37 -6.31 1.81
N ILE A 57 -4.77 -5.28 2.57
CA ILE A 57 -4.02 -4.02 2.70
C ILE A 57 -2.70 -4.22 3.44
N ILE A 58 -2.64 -5.12 4.43
CA ILE A 58 -1.37 -5.57 5.04
C ILE A 58 -0.51 -6.29 4.00
N GLY A 59 -1.11 -7.15 3.18
CA GLY A 59 -0.43 -7.84 2.08
C GLY A 59 0.09 -6.92 0.96
N ALA A 60 -0.22 -5.62 0.98
CA ALA A 60 0.35 -4.62 0.08
C ALA A 60 1.70 -4.05 0.58
N GLU A 61 2.22 -4.54 1.70
CA GLU A 61 3.49 -4.09 2.29
C GLU A 61 4.70 -4.09 1.32
N PRO A 62 4.83 -5.00 0.34
CA PRO A 62 5.88 -4.92 -0.66
C PRO A 62 5.91 -3.59 -1.45
N HIS A 63 4.81 -2.83 -1.47
CA HIS A 63 4.78 -1.46 -1.99
C HIS A 63 5.72 -0.54 -1.20
N HIS A 64 5.43 -0.33 0.09
CA HIS A 64 6.25 0.53 0.94
C HIS A 64 7.70 0.03 1.02
N GLN A 65 7.93 -1.29 1.02
CA GLN A 65 9.29 -1.84 1.03
C GLN A 65 10.09 -1.41 -0.21
N ARG A 66 9.49 -1.45 -1.42
CA ARG A 66 10.16 -0.96 -2.64
C ARG A 66 10.43 0.54 -2.58
N GLU A 67 9.56 1.30 -1.97
CA GLU A 67 9.81 2.73 -1.77
C GLU A 67 10.96 2.95 -0.80
N GLU A 68 10.92 2.34 0.37
CA GLU A 68 11.88 2.55 1.46
C GLU A 68 13.28 2.02 1.16
N GLU A 69 13.36 0.86 0.49
CA GLU A 69 14.61 0.15 0.22
C GLU A 69 15.21 0.49 -1.15
N VAL A 70 14.41 0.98 -2.11
CA VAL A 70 14.87 1.23 -3.48
C VAL A 70 14.71 2.68 -3.90
N LEU A 71 13.49 3.23 -3.86
CA LEU A 71 13.24 4.59 -4.38
C LEU A 71 13.83 5.67 -3.47
N PHE A 72 13.63 5.56 -2.16
CA PHE A 72 14.04 6.57 -1.19
C PHE A 72 15.57 6.72 -1.10
N PRO A 73 16.40 5.66 -1.09
CA PRO A 73 17.85 5.81 -1.16
C PRO A 73 18.31 6.58 -2.40
N ASN A 74 17.70 6.31 -3.56
CA ASN A 74 18.02 7.02 -4.81
C ASN A 74 17.58 8.50 -4.78
N LEU A 75 16.51 8.83 -4.08
CA LEU A 75 16.09 10.21 -3.82
C LEU A 75 17.04 10.92 -2.83
N GLU A 76 17.50 10.21 -1.81
CA GLU A 76 18.42 10.71 -0.78
C GLU A 76 19.80 11.02 -1.36
N GLU A 77 20.31 10.20 -2.27
CA GLU A 77 21.52 10.51 -3.05
C GLU A 77 21.41 11.82 -3.84
N ASN A 78 20.18 12.23 -4.17
CA ASN A 78 19.88 13.49 -4.84
C ASN A 78 19.47 14.61 -3.86
N GLY A 79 19.72 14.45 -2.56
CA GLY A 79 19.50 15.47 -1.52
C GLY A 79 18.08 15.55 -0.98
N ILE A 80 17.19 14.61 -1.32
CA ILE A 80 15.76 14.63 -0.91
C ILE A 80 15.54 13.82 0.38
N THR A 81 16.30 14.11 1.44
CA THR A 81 16.30 13.29 2.67
C THR A 81 15.13 13.56 3.62
N CYS A 82 14.75 14.83 3.80
CA CYS A 82 13.70 15.19 4.76
C CYS A 82 12.34 14.59 4.36
N MET A 83 12.01 14.64 3.06
CA MET A 83 10.76 14.09 2.55
C MET A 83 10.69 12.57 2.75
N THR A 84 11.75 11.83 2.39
CA THR A 84 11.76 10.36 2.54
C THR A 84 11.71 9.91 4.01
N GLN A 85 12.27 10.70 4.93
CA GLN A 85 12.13 10.46 6.37
C GLN A 85 10.68 10.63 6.84
N CYS A 86 10.00 11.72 6.44
CA CYS A 86 8.59 11.90 6.76
C CYS A 86 7.71 10.77 6.21
N MET A 87 7.96 10.33 4.98
CA MET A 87 7.21 9.21 4.37
C MET A 87 7.36 7.91 5.17
N ARG A 88 8.59 7.56 5.60
CA ARG A 88 8.84 6.40 6.48
C ARG A 88 8.10 6.48 7.81
N MET A 89 8.07 7.66 8.44
CA MET A 89 7.33 7.86 9.68
C MET A 89 5.83 7.59 9.48
N GLU A 90 5.27 8.02 8.36
CA GLU A 90 3.88 7.75 8.03
C GLU A 90 3.63 6.26 7.72
N HIS A 91 4.55 5.59 7.02
CA HIS A 91 4.47 4.14 6.79
C HIS A 91 4.37 3.37 8.12
N GLU A 92 5.20 3.71 9.12
CA GLU A 92 5.15 3.09 10.46
C GLU A 92 3.80 3.29 11.15
N VAL A 93 3.26 4.51 11.09
CA VAL A 93 1.94 4.82 11.65
C VAL A 93 0.86 3.99 10.94
N MET A 94 0.90 3.89 9.62
CA MET A 94 -0.04 3.09 8.83
C MET A 94 0.08 1.60 9.10
N ARG A 95 1.30 1.05 9.21
CA ARG A 95 1.55 -0.36 9.58
C ARG A 95 0.86 -0.68 10.90
N LYS A 96 1.06 0.17 11.92
CA LYS A 96 0.40 0.01 13.22
C LYS A 96 -1.13 0.01 13.11
N MET A 97 -1.70 1.01 12.43
CA MET A 97 -3.16 1.10 12.26
C MET A 97 -3.76 -0.12 11.54
N LYS A 98 -3.08 -0.62 10.49
CA LYS A 98 -3.51 -1.83 9.76
C LYS A 98 -3.55 -3.05 10.69
N HIS A 99 -2.51 -3.25 11.50
CA HIS A 99 -2.44 -4.36 12.45
C HIS A 99 -3.45 -4.24 13.60
N ASP A 100 -3.65 -3.03 14.13
CA ASP A 100 -4.65 -2.75 15.16
C ASP A 100 -6.07 -3.07 14.64
N LEU A 101 -6.36 -2.71 13.39
CA LEU A 101 -7.66 -3.00 12.76
C LEU A 101 -7.87 -4.51 12.57
N LYS A 102 -6.83 -5.23 12.13
CA LYS A 102 -6.87 -6.70 12.01
C LYS A 102 -7.15 -7.35 13.37
N GLN A 103 -6.43 -6.94 14.41
CA GLN A 103 -6.62 -7.48 15.76
C GLN A 103 -8.03 -7.21 16.30
N LYS A 104 -8.53 -5.98 16.14
CA LYS A 104 -9.88 -5.61 16.62
C LYS A 104 -10.97 -6.38 15.88
N THR A 105 -10.79 -6.66 14.59
CA THR A 105 -11.78 -7.44 13.82
C THR A 105 -11.78 -8.92 14.19
N GLU A 106 -10.62 -9.49 14.54
CA GLU A 106 -10.47 -10.89 14.98
C GLU A 106 -10.93 -11.13 16.42
N ASN A 107 -10.78 -10.16 17.31
CA ASN A 107 -11.17 -10.31 18.71
C ASN A 107 -12.70 -10.34 18.85
N THR A 108 -13.26 -11.42 19.39
CA THR A 108 -14.72 -11.59 19.61
C THR A 108 -15.22 -11.05 20.94
N ASP A 109 -14.33 -10.65 21.84
CA ASP A 109 -14.68 -10.22 23.20
C ASP A 109 -15.13 -8.75 23.24
N GLY A 110 -15.87 -8.41 24.30
CA GLY A 110 -16.30 -7.04 24.59
C GLY A 110 -17.73 -6.68 24.17
N VAL A 111 -18.11 -5.43 24.41
CA VAL A 111 -19.46 -4.92 24.12
C VAL A 111 -19.57 -4.56 22.64
N TRP A 112 -20.56 -5.12 21.95
CA TRP A 112 -20.75 -4.93 20.50
C TRP A 112 -20.76 -3.46 20.06
N SER A 113 -21.50 -2.60 20.78
CA SER A 113 -21.59 -1.18 20.43
C SER A 113 -20.26 -0.45 20.52
N GLU A 114 -19.44 -0.77 21.54
CA GLU A 114 -18.10 -0.18 21.71
C GLU A 114 -17.18 -0.65 20.59
N LYS A 115 -17.21 -1.94 20.26
CA LYS A 115 -16.43 -2.53 19.17
C LYS A 115 -16.75 -1.87 17.82
N VAL A 116 -18.02 -1.70 17.51
CA VAL A 116 -18.46 -1.02 16.27
C VAL A 116 -17.92 0.41 16.22
N MET A 117 -18.07 1.19 17.30
CA MET A 117 -17.59 2.57 17.35
C MET A 117 -16.07 2.68 17.19
N ASP A 118 -15.32 1.82 17.88
CA ASP A 118 -13.86 1.77 17.80
C ASP A 118 -13.37 1.42 16.40
N ILE A 119 -13.95 0.38 15.80
CA ILE A 119 -13.57 -0.11 14.48
C ILE A 119 -13.91 0.94 13.41
N SER A 120 -15.10 1.53 13.43
CA SER A 120 -15.48 2.57 12.47
C SER A 120 -14.51 3.77 12.55
N LYS A 121 -14.19 4.26 13.75
CA LYS A 121 -13.22 5.35 13.92
C LYS A 121 -11.82 5.00 13.40
N LEU A 122 -11.38 3.76 13.62
CA LEU A 122 -10.09 3.29 13.14
C LEU A 122 -10.06 3.15 11.61
N ILE A 123 -11.15 2.65 11.01
CA ILE A 123 -11.30 2.58 9.55
C ILE A 123 -11.22 3.99 8.96
N ASP A 124 -11.98 4.96 9.50
CA ASP A 124 -11.97 6.34 9.01
C ASP A 124 -10.57 6.96 9.07
N SER A 125 -9.88 6.75 10.20
CA SER A 125 -8.52 7.27 10.42
C SER A 125 -7.51 6.63 9.45
N LEU A 126 -7.57 5.30 9.29
CA LEU A 126 -6.69 4.56 8.38
C LEU A 126 -6.92 4.96 6.92
N CYS A 127 -8.18 5.02 6.47
CA CYS A 127 -8.54 5.37 5.10
C CYS A 127 -8.13 6.81 4.78
N SER A 128 -8.40 7.75 5.68
CA SER A 128 -8.00 9.15 5.51
C SER A 128 -6.47 9.29 5.41
N THR A 129 -5.73 8.61 6.29
CA THR A 129 -4.27 8.67 6.31
C THR A 129 -3.66 8.08 5.03
N LEU A 130 -4.09 6.87 4.63
CA LEU A 130 -3.59 6.22 3.41
C LEU A 130 -3.89 7.05 2.15
N ARG A 131 -5.09 7.63 2.03
CA ARG A 131 -5.44 8.48 0.87
C ARG A 131 -4.57 9.72 0.80
N GLN A 132 -4.32 10.39 1.93
CA GLN A 132 -3.46 11.55 1.99
C GLN A 132 -2.01 11.18 1.65
N HIS A 133 -1.55 10.02 2.11
CA HIS A 133 -0.23 9.49 1.83
C HIS A 133 -0.03 9.22 0.33
N ILE A 134 -0.93 8.42 -0.27
CA ILE A 134 -0.98 8.13 -1.71
C ILE A 134 -1.03 9.41 -2.55
N HIS A 135 -1.79 10.41 -2.09
CA HIS A 135 -1.86 11.69 -2.79
C HIS A 135 -0.49 12.40 -2.81
N LYS A 136 0.23 12.43 -1.68
CA LYS A 136 1.58 13.03 -1.61
C LYS A 136 2.56 12.30 -2.51
N GLU A 137 2.47 10.97 -2.59
CA GLU A 137 3.31 10.16 -3.48
C GLU A 137 3.06 10.50 -4.94
N ASN A 138 1.81 10.38 -5.36
CA ASN A 138 1.40 10.56 -6.75
C ASN A 138 1.65 11.99 -7.26
N THR A 139 1.51 13.01 -6.40
CA THR A 139 1.54 14.41 -6.83
C THR A 139 2.83 15.15 -6.51
N VAL A 140 3.61 14.67 -5.53
CA VAL A 140 4.83 15.35 -5.08
C VAL A 140 6.05 14.43 -5.23
N LEU A 141 6.05 13.29 -4.53
CA LEU A 141 7.24 12.44 -4.43
C LEU A 141 7.63 11.84 -5.80
N TYR A 142 6.69 11.21 -6.50
CA TYR A 142 6.97 10.54 -7.77
C TYR A 142 7.34 11.53 -8.89
N PRO A 143 6.63 12.67 -9.08
CA PRO A 143 7.10 13.70 -10.00
C PRO A 143 8.49 14.23 -9.67
N MET A 144 8.82 14.37 -8.38
CA MET A 144 10.16 14.78 -7.95
C MET A 144 11.22 13.73 -8.28
N ALA A 145 10.94 12.45 -8.03
CA ALA A 145 11.85 11.35 -8.38
C ALA A 145 12.18 11.33 -9.87
N LEU A 146 11.16 11.46 -10.74
CA LEU A 146 11.34 11.52 -12.18
C LEU A 146 12.15 12.75 -12.65
N LYS A 147 12.13 13.84 -11.88
CA LYS A 147 12.88 15.05 -12.19
C LYS A 147 14.35 14.94 -11.79
N VAL A 148 14.65 14.34 -10.64
CA VAL A 148 16.02 14.31 -10.08
C VAL A 148 16.81 13.08 -10.53
N ILE A 149 16.16 11.93 -10.72
CA ILE A 149 16.82 10.71 -11.21
C ILE A 149 16.77 10.70 -12.75
N THR A 150 17.79 11.29 -13.36
CA THR A 150 17.86 11.45 -14.82
C THR A 150 18.52 10.26 -15.53
N ASP A 151 19.33 9.48 -14.81
CA ASP A 151 20.04 8.33 -15.36
C ASP A 151 19.09 7.13 -15.60
N GLN A 152 18.95 6.74 -16.86
CA GLN A 152 18.13 5.60 -17.27
C GLN A 152 18.66 4.27 -16.74
N ALA A 153 19.98 4.11 -16.58
CA ALA A 153 20.55 2.87 -16.05
C ALA A 153 20.14 2.65 -14.58
N LYS A 154 20.02 3.73 -13.79
CA LYS A 154 19.48 3.64 -12.42
C LYS A 154 18.05 3.13 -12.38
N TRP A 155 17.19 3.57 -13.30
CA TRP A 155 15.80 3.08 -13.36
C TRP A 155 15.72 1.58 -13.68
N VAL A 156 16.62 1.08 -14.53
CA VAL A 156 16.73 -0.36 -14.82
C VAL A 156 17.18 -1.14 -13.59
N ASP A 157 18.21 -0.66 -12.89
CA ASP A 157 18.71 -1.33 -11.68
C ASP A 157 17.66 -1.31 -10.55
N MET A 158 17.02 -0.17 -10.29
CA MET A 158 15.93 -0.07 -9.32
C MET A 158 14.79 -1.02 -9.66
N LYS A 159 14.46 -1.20 -10.95
CA LYS A 159 13.46 -2.19 -11.36
C LYS A 159 13.86 -3.61 -10.94
N LEU A 160 15.12 -4.01 -11.19
CA LEU A 160 15.62 -5.32 -10.79
C LEU A 160 15.63 -5.51 -9.26
N GLN A 161 15.87 -4.45 -8.50
CA GLN A 161 15.75 -4.47 -7.03
C GLN A 161 14.29 -4.66 -6.60
N CYS A 162 13.37 -3.90 -7.19
CA CYS A 162 11.94 -4.04 -6.95
C CYS A 162 11.43 -5.45 -7.29
N ASP A 163 11.88 -6.05 -8.39
CA ASP A 163 11.52 -7.42 -8.78
C ASP A 163 11.94 -8.46 -7.72
N ARG A 164 13.03 -8.19 -6.98
CA ARG A 164 13.49 -9.07 -5.88
C ARG A 164 12.64 -8.95 -4.62
N ILE A 165 12.18 -7.74 -4.28
CA ILE A 165 11.26 -7.50 -3.16
C ILE A 165 9.89 -8.11 -3.49
N GLY A 166 9.45 -7.96 -4.73
CA GLY A 166 8.17 -8.42 -5.22
C GLY A 166 7.10 -7.34 -5.20
N TYR A 167 5.88 -7.75 -5.58
CA TYR A 167 4.78 -6.86 -5.90
C TYR A 167 3.56 -7.17 -5.04
N CYS A 168 2.63 -6.22 -4.96
CA CYS A 168 1.36 -6.45 -4.27
C CYS A 168 0.62 -7.66 -4.87
N CYS A 169 -0.09 -8.41 -4.03
CA CYS A 169 -0.80 -9.64 -4.43
C CYS A 169 -1.95 -9.44 -5.44
N PHE A 170 -2.19 -8.20 -5.86
CA PHE A 170 -3.19 -7.78 -6.84
C PHE A 170 -2.57 -7.08 -8.06
N CYS A 171 -1.23 -7.13 -8.22
CA CYS A 171 -0.58 -6.59 -9.41
C CYS A 171 -0.90 -7.41 -10.67
N PRO A 172 -0.91 -6.77 -11.86
CA PRO A 172 -1.19 -7.44 -13.13
C PRO A 172 -0.28 -8.66 -13.37
N GLU A 173 -0.82 -9.70 -14.01
CA GLU A 173 -0.11 -10.96 -14.29
C GLU A 173 1.22 -10.74 -15.01
N GLU A 174 1.30 -9.76 -15.91
CA GLU A 174 2.52 -9.46 -16.67
C GLU A 174 3.71 -9.12 -15.75
N VAL A 175 3.45 -8.44 -14.64
CA VAL A 175 4.48 -8.08 -13.64
C VAL A 175 4.89 -9.33 -12.84
N LEU A 176 3.91 -10.18 -12.50
CA LEU A 176 4.13 -11.43 -11.78
C LEU A 176 4.85 -12.49 -12.64
N GLU A 177 4.61 -12.51 -13.96
CA GLU A 177 5.30 -13.38 -14.91
C GLU A 177 6.77 -13.00 -15.10
N HIS A 178 7.08 -11.69 -15.18
CA HIS A 178 8.47 -11.24 -15.21
C HIS A 178 9.22 -11.63 -13.94
N GLN A 179 8.57 -11.51 -12.77
CA GLN A 179 9.13 -11.94 -11.49
C GLN A 179 9.39 -13.47 -11.45
N LYS A 180 8.46 -14.27 -11.98
CA LYS A 180 8.61 -15.74 -12.06
C LYS A 180 9.72 -16.16 -13.03
N LYS A 181 9.87 -15.49 -14.17
CA LYS A 181 10.96 -15.78 -15.13
C LYS A 181 12.33 -15.49 -14.52
N PHE A 182 12.49 -14.31 -13.91
CA PHE A 182 13.73 -13.89 -13.27
C PHE A 182 14.15 -14.81 -12.10
N THR A 183 13.19 -15.29 -11.30
CA THR A 183 13.46 -16.24 -10.22
C THR A 183 13.79 -17.64 -10.75
N SER A 184 13.18 -18.09 -11.85
CA SER A 184 13.49 -19.39 -12.46
C SER A 184 14.88 -19.45 -13.09
N GLU A 185 15.32 -18.39 -13.79
CA GLU A 185 16.60 -18.34 -14.50
C GLU A 185 17.80 -18.38 -13.54
N ARG A 186 17.65 -17.87 -12.32
CA ARG A 186 18.67 -17.94 -11.26
C ARG A 186 18.74 -19.27 -10.52
N ILE A 187 17.69 -20.08 -10.54
CA ILE A 187 17.72 -21.44 -9.94
C ILE A 187 18.41 -22.42 -10.89
N SER A 188 18.41 -22.10 -12.19
CA SER A 188 19.03 -22.90 -13.26
C SER A 188 20.47 -22.48 -13.64
N ALA A 189 21.07 -21.50 -12.95
CA ALA A 189 22.43 -21.00 -13.18
C ALA A 189 23.31 -21.22 -11.94
#